data_AF-A0A843JTJ5-F1
#
_entry.id   AF-A0A843JTJ5-F1
#
_cell.length_a   1.000
_cell.length_b   1.000
_cell.length_c   1.000
_cell.angle_alpha   90.00
_cell.angle_beta   90.00
_cell.angle_gamma   90.00
#
_symmetry.space_group_name_H-M   'P 1'
#
loop_
_entity.id
_entity.type
_entity.pdbx_description
1 polymer ?
#
loop_
_entity_poly.entity_id
_entity_poly.type
_entity_poly.pdbx_seq_one_letter_code
_entity_poly.pdbx_strand_id
1 'polypeptide(L)'
;MIQCICKAIIYEDFEDVYGPCGCGMTLATLPVLLPRDWVVLERPHQAECDDFCKGLDYRRISGMSCSNIFEHEMEGVEYMANFSCCRECAEKAVAQGYAVWSKKSYPMALR
;
A
#
# COMPACT_ATOMS: atom_id res chain seq x y z
N MET A 1 -8.12 -0.47 20.65
CA MET A 1 -7.28 -0.51 19.43
C MET A 1 -7.70 -1.73 18.63
N ILE A 2 -8.17 -1.54 17.40
CA ILE A 2 -8.54 -2.65 16.51
C ILE A 2 -7.23 -3.32 16.09
N GLN A 3 -7.04 -4.57 16.50
CA GLN A 3 -5.87 -5.35 16.13
C GLN A 3 -6.12 -5.92 14.73
N CYS A 4 -5.74 -5.20 13.67
CA CYS A 4 -5.71 -5.76 12.32
C CYS A 4 -4.72 -6.93 12.32
N ILE A 5 -5.23 -8.16 12.12
CA ILE A 5 -4.41 -9.39 12.08
C ILE A 5 -3.41 -9.30 10.93
N CYS A 6 -3.86 -8.84 9.75
CA CYS A 6 -3.01 -8.59 8.59
C CYS A 6 -2.84 -7.07 8.40
N LYS A 7 -1.59 -6.60 8.45
CA LYS A 7 -1.22 -5.19 8.30
C LYS A 7 -0.61 -4.93 6.93
N ALA A 8 -0.83 -3.73 6.39
CA ALA A 8 -0.10 -3.27 5.21
C ALA A 8 1.40 -3.15 5.51
N ILE A 9 2.24 -3.43 4.53
CA ILE A 9 3.70 -3.33 4.65
C ILE A 9 4.15 -2.15 3.79
N ILE A 10 4.83 -1.20 4.41
CA ILE A 10 5.36 0.00 3.75
C ILE A 10 6.87 -0.13 3.67
N TYR A 11 7.44 0.21 2.53
CA TYR A 11 8.88 0.16 2.31
C TYR A 11 9.45 1.57 2.22
N GLU A 12 10.68 1.75 2.72
CA GLU A 12 11.38 3.04 2.69
C GLU A 12 12.09 3.30 1.36
N ASP A 13 12.25 2.27 0.52
CA ASP A 13 12.75 2.44 -0.83
C ASP A 13 11.76 3.29 -1.62
N PHE A 14 12.23 4.43 -2.15
CA PHE A 14 11.38 5.25 -3.00
C PHE A 14 11.15 4.54 -4.34
N GLU A 15 9.90 4.49 -4.76
CA GLU A 15 9.58 4.25 -6.16
C GLU A 15 9.51 5.59 -6.88
N ASP A 16 10.03 5.66 -8.10
CA ASP A 16 9.62 6.71 -9.02
C ASP A 16 8.12 6.53 -9.19
N VAL A 17 7.27 7.40 -8.65
CA VAL A 17 5.80 7.31 -8.75
C VAL A 17 5.29 8.65 -9.25
N TYR A 18 4.36 8.60 -10.21
CA TYR A 18 3.89 9.76 -10.97
C TYR A 18 2.39 10.00 -10.73
N GLY A 19 1.97 10.06 -9.46
CA GLY A 19 0.57 10.26 -9.11
C GLY A 19 0.34 10.78 -7.68
N PRO A 20 -0.80 11.45 -7.43
CA PRO A 20 -1.15 11.91 -6.09
C PRO A 20 -1.45 10.72 -5.17
N CYS A 21 -1.02 10.84 -3.91
CA CYS A 21 -1.46 9.98 -2.82
C CYS A 21 -2.99 10.05 -2.67
N GLY A 22 -3.60 9.02 -2.06
CA GLY A 22 -5.05 8.97 -1.81
C GLY A 22 -5.57 10.15 -1.00
N CYS A 23 -4.74 10.75 -0.14
CA CYS A 23 -5.09 11.96 0.59
C CYS A 23 -5.13 13.23 -0.28
N GLY A 24 -4.64 13.19 -1.52
CA GLY A 24 -4.57 14.34 -2.44
C GLY A 24 -3.52 15.40 -2.11
N MET A 25 -2.76 15.25 -1.02
CA MET A 25 -1.87 16.31 -0.51
C MET A 25 -0.44 16.26 -1.07
N THR A 26 0.04 15.09 -1.49
CA THR A 26 1.44 14.89 -1.87
C THR A 26 1.58 13.77 -2.89
N LEU A 27 2.72 13.72 -3.59
CA LEU A 27 3.07 12.56 -4.42
C LEU A 27 3.20 11.31 -3.55
N ALA A 28 2.56 10.22 -3.99
CA ALA A 28 2.84 8.92 -3.43
C ALA A 28 4.26 8.54 -3.87
N THR A 29 5.12 8.10 -2.96
CA THR A 29 6.54 7.78 -3.27
C THR A 29 7.03 6.52 -2.56
N LEU A 30 6.29 6.06 -1.56
CA LEU A 30 6.60 4.86 -0.79
C LEU A 30 5.75 3.70 -1.28
N PRO A 31 6.33 2.59 -1.76
CA PRO A 31 5.58 1.42 -2.14
C PRO A 31 4.98 0.72 -0.93
N VAL A 32 3.80 0.15 -1.15
CA VAL A 32 2.98 -0.51 -0.15
C VAL A 32 2.49 -1.85 -0.68
N LEU A 33 2.65 -2.88 0.13
CA LEU A 33 1.95 -4.14 -0.01
C LEU A 33 0.69 -4.12 0.86
N LEU A 34 -0.46 -4.30 0.23
CA LEU A 34 -1.73 -4.42 0.95
C LEU A 34 -2.10 -5.90 1.12
N PRO A 35 -2.60 -6.34 2.29
CA PRO A 35 -3.17 -7.67 2.40
C PRO A 35 -4.28 -7.86 1.37
N ARG A 36 -4.29 -8.99 0.67
CA ARG A 36 -5.29 -9.31 -0.37
C ARG A 36 -6.71 -9.19 0.15
N ASP A 37 -6.96 -9.61 1.39
CA ASP A 37 -8.25 -9.51 2.06
C ASP A 37 -8.79 -8.08 2.12
N TRP A 38 -7.92 -7.07 2.23
CA TRP A 38 -8.37 -5.67 2.24
C TRP A 38 -8.97 -5.25 0.91
N VAL A 39 -8.55 -5.89 -0.18
CA VAL A 39 -8.98 -5.55 -1.54
C VAL A 39 -10.16 -6.41 -1.97
N VAL A 40 -10.15 -7.70 -1.60
CA VAL A 40 -11.16 -8.68 -2.03
C VAL A 40 -12.38 -8.70 -1.13
N LEU A 41 -12.21 -8.54 0.19
CA LEU A 41 -13.27 -8.63 1.17
C LEU A 41 -13.72 -7.24 1.62
N GLU A 42 -12.91 -6.59 2.45
CA GLU A 42 -13.22 -5.29 3.02
C GLU A 42 -11.95 -4.63 3.57
N ARG A 43 -11.79 -3.33 3.31
CA ARG A 43 -10.70 -2.53 3.88
C ARG A 43 -10.98 -2.25 5.36
N PRO A 44 -9.96 -2.23 6.23
CA PRO A 44 -10.14 -1.74 7.60
C PRO A 44 -10.73 -0.33 7.60
N HIS A 45 -11.76 -0.11 8.41
CA HIS A 45 -12.47 1.17 8.47
C HIS A 45 -11.54 2.38 8.63
N GLN A 46 -10.50 2.26 9.46
CA GLN A 46 -9.54 3.36 9.66
C GLN A 46 -8.74 3.67 8.38
N ALA A 47 -8.29 2.65 7.65
CA ALA A 47 -7.59 2.82 6.38
C ALA A 47 -8.50 3.42 5.30
N GLU A 48 -9.80 3.11 5.36
CA GLU A 48 -10.82 3.69 4.49
C GLU A 48 -11.04 5.18 4.78
N CYS A 49 -11.18 5.57 6.05
CA CYS A 49 -11.33 6.98 6.46
C CYS A 49 -10.09 7.83 6.21
N ASP A 50 -8.90 7.21 6.24
CA ASP A 50 -7.63 7.90 6.03
C ASP A 50 -7.22 7.98 4.55
N ASP A 51 -8.08 7.50 3.64
CA ASP A 51 -7.84 7.36 2.19
C ASP A 51 -6.49 6.69 1.87
N PHE A 52 -6.04 5.81 2.77
CA PHE A 52 -4.75 5.15 2.67
C PHE A 52 -4.71 4.27 1.41
N CYS A 53 -3.71 4.47 0.55
CA CYS A 53 -3.54 3.73 -0.70
C CYS A 53 -4.75 3.78 -1.66
N LYS A 54 -5.53 4.87 -1.66
CA LYS A 54 -6.58 5.14 -2.66
C LYS A 54 -6.15 6.08 -3.80
N GLY A 55 -4.88 6.48 -3.81
CA GLY A 55 -4.33 7.44 -4.78
C GLY A 55 -4.35 6.89 -6.21
N LEU A 56 -4.43 7.80 -7.18
CA LEU A 56 -4.40 7.45 -8.60
C LEU A 56 -2.94 7.43 -9.08
N ASP A 57 -2.35 6.25 -9.22
CA ASP A 57 -1.08 6.09 -9.92
C ASP A 57 -1.35 5.93 -11.42
N TYR A 58 -1.14 7.00 -12.20
CA TYR A 58 -1.43 7.01 -13.63
C TYR A 58 -0.60 6.02 -14.44
N ARG A 59 0.57 5.56 -13.96
CA ARG A 59 1.28 4.45 -14.65
C ARG A 59 0.54 3.13 -14.49
N ARG A 60 -0.09 2.90 -13.33
CA ARG A 60 -0.90 1.71 -13.05
C ARG A 60 -2.28 1.77 -13.71
N ILE A 61 -2.76 2.98 -14.03
CA ILE A 61 -4.02 3.20 -14.77
C ILE A 61 -3.83 3.16 -16.29
N SER A 62 -2.75 3.74 -16.82
CA SER A 62 -2.53 3.92 -18.26
C SER A 62 -1.74 2.79 -18.94
N GLY A 63 -1.03 1.96 -18.17
CA GLY A 63 -0.40 0.73 -18.66
C GLY A 63 -1.19 -0.49 -18.20
N MET A 64 -2.13 -0.95 -19.02
CA MET A 64 -2.71 -2.31 -19.03
C MET A 64 -2.71 -3.07 -17.68
N SER A 65 -3.91 -3.13 -17.09
CA SER A 65 -4.37 -4.11 -16.09
C SER A 65 -4.36 -3.65 -14.63
N CYS A 66 -5.57 -3.42 -14.11
CA CYS A 66 -5.92 -3.74 -12.72
C CYS A 66 -5.77 -5.25 -12.40
N SER A 67 -5.20 -6.04 -13.31
CA SER A 67 -5.17 -7.51 -13.34
C SER A 67 -3.78 -8.09 -13.09
N ASN A 68 -2.69 -7.31 -13.22
CA ASN A 68 -1.35 -7.71 -12.78
C ASN A 68 -1.14 -7.31 -11.32
N ILE A 69 -2.03 -7.80 -10.46
CA ILE A 69 -1.81 -7.82 -9.03
C ILE A 69 -0.73 -8.86 -8.80
N PHE A 70 0.50 -8.43 -8.50
CA PHE A 70 1.52 -9.39 -8.11
C PHE A 70 1.21 -9.82 -6.68
N GLU A 71 0.67 -11.03 -6.56
CA GLU A 71 0.45 -11.70 -5.29
C GLU A 71 1.80 -12.11 -4.70
N HIS A 72 2.09 -11.64 -3.49
CA HIS A 72 3.31 -11.96 -2.75
C HIS A 72 2.93 -12.60 -1.42
N GLU A 73 3.25 -13.88 -1.25
CA GLU A 73 3.02 -14.57 0.03
C GLU A 73 4.17 -14.27 1.01
N MET A 74 3.82 -13.79 2.20
CA MET A 74 4.74 -13.63 3.32
C MET A 74 4.11 -14.20 4.57
N GLU A 75 4.76 -15.19 5.20
CA GLU A 75 4.31 -15.79 6.47
C GLU A 75 2.85 -16.31 6.41
N GLY A 76 2.42 -16.83 5.25
CA GLY A 76 1.07 -17.34 5.04
C GLY A 76 0.00 -16.27 4.77
N VAL A 77 0.40 -15.01 4.59
CA VAL A 77 -0.49 -13.91 4.19
C VAL A 77 -0.19 -13.51 2.75
N GLU A 78 -1.24 -13.47 1.92
CA GLU A 78 -1.15 -12.99 0.54
C GLU A 78 -1.22 -11.47 0.51
N TYR A 79 -0.23 -10.85 -0.15
CA TYR A 79 -0.16 -9.42 -0.34
C TYR A 79 -0.28 -9.04 -1.80
N MET A 80 -0.92 -7.90 -2.05
CA MET A 80 -1.02 -7.29 -3.35
C MET A 80 0.01 -6.18 -3.47
N ALA A 81 0.92 -6.33 -4.43
CA ALA A 81 1.73 -5.22 -4.91
C ALA A 81 0.91 -4.45 -5.93
N ASN A 82 0.59 -3.20 -5.64
CA ASN A 82 0.35 -2.15 -6.63
C ASN A 82 0.05 -0.77 -6.02
N PHE A 83 0.43 -0.59 -4.77
CA PHE A 83 -0.01 0.55 -3.98
C PHE A 83 1.18 1.39 -3.59
N SER A 84 0.97 2.68 -3.52
CA SER A 84 1.96 3.62 -3.02
C SER A 84 1.28 4.69 -2.17
N CYS A 85 2.05 5.29 -1.27
CA CYS A 85 1.55 6.32 -0.38
C CYS A 85 2.59 7.42 -0.18
N CYS A 86 2.15 8.60 0.27
CA CYS A 86 3.06 9.62 0.75
C CYS A 86 3.56 9.28 2.15
N ARG A 87 4.66 9.91 2.57
CA ARG A 87 5.26 9.68 3.88
C ARG A 87 4.32 10.01 5.04
N GLU A 88 3.56 11.10 4.96
CA GLU A 88 2.62 11.49 6.02
C GLU A 88 1.52 10.43 6.24
N CYS A 89 0.93 9.93 5.15
CA CYS A 89 -0.07 8.86 5.24
C CYS A 89 0.53 7.54 5.74
N ALA A 90 1.78 7.24 5.37
CA ALA A 90 2.51 6.07 5.85
C ALA A 90 2.78 6.14 7.37
N GLU A 91 3.28 7.28 7.86
CA GLU A 91 3.50 7.51 9.28
C GLU A 91 2.19 7.43 10.08
N LYS A 92 1.13 8.06 9.56
CA LYS A 92 -0.22 7.97 10.14
C LYS A 92 -0.70 6.51 10.20
N ALA A 93 -0.53 5.75 9.12
CA ALA A 93 -0.96 4.36 9.05
C ALA A 93 -0.27 3.44 10.06
N VAL A 94 1.03 3.68 10.28
CA VAL A 94 1.81 2.96 11.30
C VAL A 94 1.38 3.37 12.71
N ALA A 95 1.18 4.66 12.96
CA ALA A 95 0.71 5.17 14.25
C ALA A 95 -0.69 4.64 14.62
N GLN A 96 -1.59 4.51 13.64
CA GLN A 96 -2.93 3.94 13.81
C GLN A 96 -2.94 2.40 13.87
N GLY A 97 -1.80 1.76 13.58
CA GLY A 97 -1.59 0.33 13.81
C GLY A 97 -2.07 -0.60 12.69
N TYR A 98 -2.57 -0.08 11.57
CA TYR A 98 -3.00 -0.88 10.42
C TYR A 98 -1.89 -1.09 9.37
N ALA A 99 -0.74 -0.42 9.51
CA ALA A 99 0.44 -0.67 8.69
C ALA A 99 1.71 -0.85 9.53
N VAL A 100 2.78 -1.37 8.91
CA VAL A 100 4.12 -1.50 9.48
C VAL A 100 5.19 -1.11 8.46
N TRP A 101 6.32 -0.62 8.97
CA TRP A 101 7.53 -0.44 8.16
C TRP A 101 8.24 -1.78 7.94
N SER A 102 8.58 -2.07 6.70
CA SER A 102 9.47 -3.18 6.36
C SER A 102 10.89 -2.86 6.81
N LYS A 103 11.58 -3.86 7.38
CA LYS A 103 13.04 -3.79 7.61
C LYS A 103 13.86 -4.19 6.39
N LYS A 104 13.20 -4.71 5.35
CA LYS A 104 13.79 -5.18 4.10
C LYS A 104 13.45 -4.21 2.98
N SER A 105 14.32 -4.13 1.99
CA SER A 105 14.03 -3.44 0.73
C SER A 105 12.84 -4.05 -0.01
N TYR A 106 12.18 -3.23 -0.82
CA TYR A 106 11.06 -3.63 -1.66
C TYR A 106 11.52 -4.66 -2.69
N PRO A 107 10.86 -5.83 -2.80
CA PRO A 107 11.35 -6.92 -3.64
C PRO A 107 11.49 -6.51 -5.11
N MET A 108 12.66 -6.74 -5.70
CA MET A 108 12.91 -6.36 -7.11
C MET A 108 11.95 -7.00 -8.11
N ALA A 109 11.43 -8.19 -7.80
CA ALA A 109 10.45 -8.87 -8.65
C ALA A 109 9.08 -8.17 -8.70
N LEU A 110 8.83 -7.22 -7.79
CA LEU A 110 7.58 -6.46 -7.66
C LEU A 110 7.75 -4.99 -8.08
N ARG A 111 8.94 -4.60 -8.56
CA ARG A 111 9.25 -3.25 -9.07
C ARG A 111 8.88 -3.09 -10.53
#